data_AF-A0A258LHR2-F1
#
_entry.id   AF-A0A258LHR2-F1
#
_cell.length_a   1.000
_cell.length_b   1.000
_cell.length_c   1.000
_cell.angle_alpha   90.00
_cell.angle_beta   90.00
_cell.angle_gamma   90.00
#
_symmetry.space_group_name_H-M   'P 1'
#
loop_
_entity.id
_entity.type
_entity.pdbx_description
1 polymer ?
#
loop_
_entity_poly.entity_id
_entity_poly.type
_entity_poly.pdbx_seq_one_letter_code
_entity_poly.pdbx_strand_id
1 'polypeptide(L)'
;MLTLIAVFAPLVGAILAGLFRPLLGKQLSIAASILFMGISAVAGVMDFAQIVQSGVTQAPLHIATWIAVSDFTLDWTLRQDMLSLVMVAMVSFVSALIHIYSVGYMAHDKTVPRFFAYLSLFTFAMLMLVTANNLLQLFFGWEGVGLVSYLLIGYWYERPAANAAAIKAFIVNRVGDIGFAVGIALTYFVFHTISFDEIFAGVTAHASEYYNLFGSSFPVLEVIGILLFVGAMGKSAQLFLHTWLADAMEGPTPVSALIHAATMVAAGVFLVARMSPLLNAAPVALEVVTVIGASTALFAGTVGCVQNDIKRIIAYSTCSQLGYMFLAAGLGAYPVAMFHLINHAFFKALLFLAAGSVIHAMSDEQDI
;
A
#
# COMPACT_ATOMS: atom_id res chain seq x y z
N MET A 1 16.29 16.10 3.54
CA MET A 1 15.23 17.14 3.43
C MET A 1 14.19 16.78 2.37
N LEU A 2 14.57 16.24 1.21
CA LEU A 2 13.62 15.88 0.15
C LEU A 2 12.60 14.82 0.59
N THR A 3 13.03 13.72 1.24
CA THR A 3 12.10 12.70 1.79
C THR A 3 11.03 13.31 2.70
N LEU A 4 11.40 14.23 3.59
CA LEU A 4 10.43 14.91 4.48
C LEU A 4 9.37 15.65 3.67
N ILE A 5 9.80 16.42 2.65
CA ILE A 5 8.89 17.16 1.77
C ILE A 5 8.01 16.18 0.99
N ALA A 6 8.59 15.13 0.42
CA ALA A 6 7.87 14.12 -0.32
C ALA A 6 6.76 13.48 0.53
N VAL A 7 7.07 13.08 1.75
CA VAL A 7 6.13 12.41 2.67
C VAL A 7 5.06 13.37 3.18
N PHE A 8 5.43 14.56 3.68
CA PHE A 8 4.48 15.44 4.38
C PHE A 8 3.73 16.42 3.48
N ALA A 9 4.19 16.72 2.26
CA ALA A 9 3.47 17.62 1.37
C ALA A 9 2.01 17.15 1.10
N PRO A 10 1.73 15.87 0.79
CA PRO A 10 0.37 15.38 0.64
C PRO A 10 -0.51 15.57 1.88
N LEU A 11 0.06 15.48 3.10
CA LEU A 11 -0.67 15.74 4.33
C LEU A 11 -1.11 17.21 4.41
N VAL A 12 -0.24 18.14 4.05
CA VAL A 12 -0.59 19.57 3.98
C VAL A 12 -1.70 19.79 2.95
N GLY A 13 -1.59 19.18 1.77
CA GLY A 13 -2.65 19.20 0.75
C GLY A 13 -3.99 18.67 1.27
N ALA A 14 -3.97 17.56 2.02
CA ALA A 14 -5.15 16.96 2.62
C ALA A 14 -5.81 17.87 3.66
N ILE A 15 -5.01 18.48 4.54
CA ILE A 15 -5.48 19.40 5.58
C ILE A 15 -6.12 20.64 4.96
N LEU A 16 -5.48 21.23 3.94
CA LEU A 16 -5.99 22.41 3.24
C LEU A 16 -7.28 22.11 2.47
N ALA A 17 -7.34 20.95 1.78
CA ALA A 17 -8.53 20.55 1.02
C ALA A 17 -9.70 20.09 1.92
N GLY A 18 -9.39 19.53 3.10
CA GLY A 18 -10.37 18.99 4.03
C GLY A 18 -10.83 19.99 5.09
N LEU A 19 -9.94 20.37 6.01
CA LEU A 19 -10.27 21.17 7.19
C LEU A 19 -10.43 22.66 6.88
N PHE A 20 -9.55 23.22 6.03
CA PHE A 20 -9.58 24.64 5.69
C PHE A 20 -10.47 24.97 4.49
N ARG A 21 -11.27 24.00 4.02
CA ARG A 21 -12.23 24.19 2.92
C ARG A 21 -13.17 25.39 3.09
N PRO A 22 -13.79 25.64 4.27
CA PRO A 22 -14.70 26.78 4.43
C PRO A 22 -14.01 28.14 4.23
N LEU A 23 -12.69 28.19 4.46
CA LEU A 23 -11.88 29.40 4.34
C LEU A 23 -11.32 29.60 2.93
N LEU A 24 -10.92 28.51 2.26
CA LEU A 24 -10.28 28.54 0.93
C LEU A 24 -11.27 28.49 -0.23
N GLY A 25 -12.44 27.87 -0.05
CA GLY A 25 -13.39 27.62 -1.14
C GLY A 25 -12.96 26.48 -2.07
N LYS A 26 -13.86 26.07 -2.99
CA LYS A 26 -13.71 24.84 -3.81
C LYS A 26 -12.44 24.83 -4.66
N GLN A 27 -12.17 25.90 -5.41
CA GLN A 27 -11.08 25.92 -6.38
C GLN A 27 -9.71 25.93 -5.72
N LEU A 28 -9.51 26.75 -4.68
CA LEU A 28 -8.23 26.80 -3.96
C LEU A 28 -7.95 25.52 -3.18
N SER A 29 -8.96 24.86 -2.61
CA SER A 29 -8.79 23.54 -1.97
C SER A 29 -8.29 22.48 -2.96
N ILE A 30 -8.85 22.44 -4.17
CA ILE A 30 -8.41 21.51 -5.23
C ILE A 30 -6.99 21.87 -5.70
N ALA A 31 -6.73 23.15 -5.98
CA ALA A 31 -5.43 23.62 -6.42
C ALA A 31 -4.33 23.35 -5.37
N ALA A 32 -4.62 23.53 -4.08
CA ALA A 32 -3.69 23.21 -3.00
C ALA A 32 -3.33 21.73 -2.98
N SER A 33 -4.32 20.83 -3.03
CA SER A 33 -4.08 19.38 -3.06
C SER A 33 -3.19 18.98 -4.25
N ILE A 34 -3.46 19.50 -5.45
CA ILE A 34 -2.66 19.23 -6.65
C ILE A 34 -1.24 19.79 -6.53
N LEU A 35 -1.11 21.04 -6.06
CA LEU A 35 0.19 21.68 -5.88
C LEU A 35 1.08 20.89 -4.92
N PHE A 36 0.56 20.55 -3.74
CA PHE A 36 1.31 19.79 -2.75
C PHE A 36 1.60 18.35 -3.19
N MET A 37 0.72 17.74 -3.98
CA MET A 37 1.01 16.46 -4.62
C MET A 37 2.12 16.59 -5.68
N GLY A 38 2.12 17.66 -6.47
CA GLY A 38 3.19 17.96 -7.43
C GLY A 38 4.54 18.19 -6.75
N ILE A 39 4.55 18.94 -5.64
CA ILE A 39 5.74 19.13 -4.80
C ILE A 39 6.24 17.79 -4.26
N SER A 40 5.32 16.92 -3.80
CA SER A 40 5.66 15.57 -3.33
C SER A 40 6.33 14.74 -4.43
N ALA A 41 5.76 14.73 -5.63
CA ALA A 41 6.30 13.99 -6.78
C ALA A 41 7.68 14.49 -7.19
N VAL A 42 7.87 15.81 -7.30
CA VAL A 42 9.17 16.38 -7.65
C VAL A 42 10.21 16.04 -6.57
N ALA A 43 9.87 16.22 -5.28
CA ALA A 43 10.77 15.90 -4.18
C ALA A 43 11.14 14.41 -4.15
N GLY A 44 10.15 13.51 -4.31
CA GLY A 44 10.36 12.06 -4.30
C GLY A 44 11.22 11.57 -5.45
N VAL A 45 10.96 12.04 -6.68
CA VAL A 45 11.77 11.70 -7.86
C VAL A 45 13.19 12.25 -7.75
N MET A 46 13.35 13.49 -7.26
CA MET A 46 14.69 14.06 -7.05
C MET A 46 15.48 13.30 -5.99
N ASP A 47 14.84 12.88 -4.90
CA ASP A 47 15.50 12.11 -3.84
C ASP A 47 15.97 10.75 -4.34
N PHE A 48 15.12 10.06 -5.11
CA PHE A 48 15.50 8.81 -5.77
C PHE A 48 16.64 9.02 -6.79
N ALA A 49 16.61 10.09 -7.58
CA ALA A 49 17.69 10.40 -8.52
C ALA A 49 19.02 10.66 -7.80
N GLN A 50 19.00 11.32 -6.63
CA GLN A 50 20.20 11.59 -5.83
C GLN A 50 20.84 10.32 -5.28
N ILE A 51 20.06 9.37 -4.75
CA ILE A 51 20.62 8.10 -4.27
C ILE A 51 21.19 7.27 -5.44
N VAL A 52 20.54 7.26 -6.60
CA VAL A 52 21.03 6.52 -7.78
C VAL A 52 22.34 7.11 -8.31
N GLN A 53 22.49 8.43 -8.31
CA GLN A 53 23.70 9.10 -8.78
C GLN A 53 24.86 8.99 -7.78
N SER A 54 24.57 9.15 -6.48
CA SER A 54 25.61 9.12 -5.46
C SER A 54 26.04 7.70 -5.09
N GLY A 55 25.14 6.71 -5.24
CA GLY A 55 25.35 5.34 -4.75
C GLY A 55 25.38 5.22 -3.23
N VAL A 56 25.10 6.30 -2.49
CA VAL A 56 25.20 6.35 -1.02
C VAL A 56 23.81 6.42 -0.42
N THR A 57 23.46 5.42 0.40
CA THR A 57 22.23 5.45 1.21
C THR A 57 22.33 6.52 2.29
N GLN A 58 21.31 7.37 2.40
CA GLN A 58 21.26 8.37 3.46
C GLN A 58 20.87 7.70 4.79
N ALA A 59 21.35 8.27 5.90
CA ALA A 59 20.94 7.84 7.23
C ALA A 59 19.42 8.03 7.41
N PRO A 60 18.75 7.16 8.19
CA PRO A 60 17.34 7.37 8.53
C PRO A 60 17.11 8.75 9.18
N LEU A 61 16.07 9.45 8.75
CA LEU A 61 15.75 10.80 9.24
C LEU A 61 14.83 10.70 10.46
N HIS A 62 15.37 10.94 11.65
CA HIS A 62 14.59 11.02 12.88
C HIS A 62 13.70 12.27 12.88
N ILE A 63 12.40 12.09 13.15
CA ILE A 63 11.41 13.17 13.18
C ILE A 63 11.06 13.54 14.63
N ALA A 64 10.65 12.55 15.41
CA ALA A 64 10.28 12.71 16.81
C ALA A 64 10.24 11.34 17.50
N THR A 65 10.42 11.30 18.81
CA THR A 65 10.10 10.11 19.62
C THR A 65 8.59 9.96 19.73
N TRP A 66 8.07 8.80 19.34
CA TRP A 66 6.64 8.51 19.33
C TRP A 66 6.17 7.88 20.64
N ILE A 67 6.87 6.86 21.14
CA ILE A 67 6.56 6.20 22.41
C ILE A 67 7.85 6.03 23.20
N ALA A 68 7.83 6.37 24.48
CA ALA A 68 8.94 6.11 25.41
C ALA A 68 8.35 5.57 26.72
N VAL A 69 8.54 4.27 26.98
CA VAL A 69 8.07 3.60 28.19
C VAL A 69 9.20 2.70 28.70
N SER A 70 9.72 3.02 29.89
CA SER A 70 10.91 2.37 30.49
C SER A 70 12.07 2.23 29.48
N ASP A 71 12.37 1.01 29.06
CA ASP A 71 13.47 0.67 28.15
C ASP A 71 13.00 0.56 26.69
N PHE A 72 11.69 0.67 26.44
CA PHE A 72 11.12 0.65 25.11
C PHE A 72 10.97 2.08 24.57
N THR A 73 11.85 2.44 23.64
CA THR A 73 11.75 3.67 22.86
C THR A 73 11.39 3.36 21.42
N LEU A 74 10.40 4.07 20.91
CA LEU A 74 9.95 4.00 19.53
C LEU A 74 10.04 5.39 18.93
N ASP A 75 10.91 5.53 17.94
CA ASP A 75 11.04 6.77 17.19
C ASP A 75 10.24 6.72 15.88
N TRP A 76 9.66 7.86 15.54
CA TRP A 76 9.18 8.13 14.20
C TRP A 76 10.38 8.56 13.36
N THR A 77 10.79 7.67 12.46
CA THR A 77 11.98 7.85 11.62
C THR A 77 11.66 7.50 10.17
N LEU A 78 12.09 8.32 9.22
CA LEU A 78 11.91 8.06 7.80
C LEU A 78 13.14 7.34 7.24
N ARG A 79 12.96 6.09 6.82
CA ARG A 79 14.01 5.27 6.21
C ARG A 79 14.24 5.67 4.75
N GLN A 80 15.49 5.95 4.39
CA GLN A 80 15.91 6.51 3.10
C GLN A 80 16.83 5.54 2.33
N ASP A 81 16.46 4.27 2.26
CA ASP A 81 17.15 3.29 1.42
C ASP A 81 16.55 3.18 0.02
N MET A 82 17.23 2.43 -0.86
CA MET A 82 16.84 2.31 -2.27
C MET A 82 15.43 1.74 -2.44
N LEU A 83 15.01 0.80 -1.58
CA LEU A 83 13.68 0.21 -1.60
C LEU A 83 12.60 1.23 -1.18
N SER A 84 12.86 2.04 -0.15
CA SER A 84 11.96 3.14 0.24
C SER A 84 11.87 4.21 -0.84
N LEU A 85 13.00 4.70 -1.33
CA LEU A 85 13.04 5.86 -2.22
C LEU A 85 12.45 5.57 -3.61
N VAL A 86 12.66 4.36 -4.14
CA VAL A 86 11.99 3.96 -5.40
C VAL A 86 10.47 3.91 -5.24
N MET A 87 9.97 3.46 -4.09
CA MET A 87 8.55 3.45 -3.79
C MET A 87 8.01 4.87 -3.56
N VAL A 88 8.74 5.74 -2.85
CA VAL A 88 8.36 7.14 -2.67
C VAL A 88 8.22 7.84 -4.03
N ALA A 89 9.21 7.68 -4.92
CA ALA A 89 9.17 8.25 -6.26
C ALA A 89 7.98 7.72 -7.07
N MET A 90 7.77 6.40 -7.11
CA MET A 90 6.66 5.78 -7.84
C MET A 90 5.29 6.22 -7.30
N VAL A 91 5.07 6.12 -5.98
CA VAL A 91 3.79 6.45 -5.33
C VAL A 91 3.45 7.92 -5.55
N SER A 92 4.39 8.83 -5.28
CA SER A 92 4.15 10.27 -5.41
C SER A 92 3.92 10.68 -6.87
N PHE A 93 4.69 10.15 -7.82
CA PHE A 93 4.54 10.46 -9.24
C PHE A 93 3.20 9.96 -9.81
N VAL A 94 2.84 8.69 -9.59
CA VAL A 94 1.56 8.14 -10.05
C VAL A 94 0.39 8.85 -9.35
N SER A 95 0.52 9.17 -8.05
CA SER A 95 -0.49 9.96 -7.34
C SER A 95 -0.69 11.33 -7.96
N ALA A 96 0.38 12.05 -8.34
CA ALA A 96 0.27 13.36 -8.99
C ALA A 96 -0.50 13.29 -10.32
N LEU A 97 -0.23 12.29 -11.16
CA LEU A 97 -0.97 12.08 -12.41
C LEU A 97 -2.46 11.81 -12.15
N ILE A 98 -2.77 10.99 -11.15
CA ILE A 98 -4.16 10.69 -10.77
C ILE A 98 -4.87 11.93 -10.20
N HIS A 99 -4.17 12.78 -9.44
CA HIS A 99 -4.73 14.05 -8.95
C HIS A 99 -5.08 14.99 -10.10
N ILE A 100 -4.20 15.12 -11.11
CA ILE A 100 -4.46 15.93 -12.30
C ILE A 100 -5.67 15.38 -13.06
N TYR A 101 -5.71 14.08 -13.33
CA TYR A 101 -6.85 13.43 -14.00
C TYR A 101 -8.18 13.65 -13.25
N SER A 102 -8.14 13.59 -11.91
CA SER A 102 -9.32 13.72 -11.07
C SER A 102 -10.00 15.08 -11.17
N VAL A 103 -9.31 16.14 -11.63
CA VAL A 103 -9.90 17.46 -11.83
C VAL A 103 -11.02 17.42 -12.87
N GLY A 104 -10.75 16.77 -14.01
CA GLY A 104 -11.73 16.60 -15.07
C GLY A 104 -12.81 15.61 -14.66
N TYR A 105 -12.40 14.43 -14.18
CA TYR A 105 -13.33 13.34 -13.84
C TYR A 105 -14.35 13.73 -12.77
N MET A 106 -13.94 14.49 -11.74
CA MET A 106 -14.81 14.88 -10.62
C MET A 106 -15.47 16.25 -10.80
N ALA A 107 -15.33 16.92 -11.95
CA ALA A 107 -15.74 18.32 -12.12
C ALA A 107 -17.22 18.59 -11.75
N HIS A 108 -18.09 17.63 -12.09
CA HIS A 108 -19.54 17.69 -11.90
C HIS A 108 -20.04 17.17 -10.54
N ASP A 109 -19.14 16.66 -9.68
CA ASP A 109 -19.53 16.12 -8.37
C ASP A 109 -19.78 17.24 -7.32
N LYS A 110 -20.66 16.96 -6.36
CA LYS A 110 -21.10 17.91 -5.32
C LYS A 110 -19.99 18.24 -4.32
N THR A 111 -19.11 17.28 -3.98
CA THR A 111 -18.16 17.40 -2.85
C THR A 111 -16.70 17.19 -3.23
N VAL A 112 -16.26 17.72 -4.37
CA VAL A 112 -14.90 17.56 -4.91
C VAL A 112 -13.76 17.82 -3.90
N PRO A 113 -13.76 18.87 -3.05
CA PRO A 113 -12.65 19.07 -2.11
C PRO A 113 -12.45 17.91 -1.11
N ARG A 114 -13.55 17.24 -0.70
CA ARG A 114 -13.49 16.06 0.18
C ARG A 114 -12.77 14.91 -0.51
N PHE A 115 -13.05 14.71 -1.79
CA PHE A 115 -12.38 13.70 -2.61
C PHE A 115 -10.86 13.92 -2.64
N PHE A 116 -10.41 15.15 -2.96
CA PHE A 116 -8.99 15.49 -3.00
C PHE A 116 -8.32 15.41 -1.62
N ALA A 117 -9.03 15.75 -0.55
CA ALA A 117 -8.52 15.58 0.81
C ALA A 117 -8.23 14.09 1.13
N TYR A 118 -9.17 13.20 0.80
CA TYR A 118 -8.98 11.76 0.99
C TYR A 118 -7.89 11.20 0.08
N LEU A 119 -7.83 11.63 -1.19
CA LEU A 119 -6.83 11.18 -2.14
C LEU A 119 -5.41 11.55 -1.67
N SER A 120 -5.20 12.78 -1.20
CA SER A 120 -3.92 13.23 -0.65
C SER A 120 -3.58 12.55 0.69
N LEU A 121 -4.57 12.34 1.57
CA LEU A 121 -4.37 11.63 2.84
C LEU A 121 -3.98 10.17 2.62
N PHE A 122 -4.56 9.53 1.61
CA PHE A 122 -4.24 8.16 1.23
C PHE A 122 -2.80 8.05 0.71
N THR A 123 -2.37 8.98 -0.14
CA THR A 123 -0.97 9.06 -0.57
C THR A 123 -0.04 9.29 0.62
N PHE A 124 -0.37 10.20 1.56
CA PHE A 124 0.42 10.39 2.79
C PHE A 124 0.56 9.09 3.58
N ALA A 125 -0.54 8.37 3.81
CA ALA A 125 -0.51 7.10 4.55
C ALA A 125 0.38 6.06 3.86
N MET A 126 0.32 5.97 2.53
CA MET A 126 1.20 5.08 1.76
C MET A 126 2.67 5.50 1.83
N LEU A 127 2.96 6.80 1.74
CA LEU A 127 4.33 7.32 1.87
C LEU A 127 4.90 7.08 3.27
N MET A 128 4.07 7.20 4.30
CA MET A 128 4.38 6.84 5.68
C MET A 128 4.70 5.36 5.86
N LEU A 129 3.97 4.49 5.15
CA LEU A 129 4.19 3.04 5.13
C LEU A 129 5.54 2.68 4.50
N VAL A 130 5.83 3.19 3.31
CA VAL A 130 7.04 2.80 2.56
C VAL A 130 8.33 3.42 3.12
N THR A 131 8.21 4.50 3.90
CA THR A 131 9.34 5.13 4.60
C THR A 131 9.48 4.66 6.05
N ALA A 132 8.72 3.63 6.46
CA ALA A 132 8.80 3.11 7.81
C ALA A 132 10.22 2.61 8.16
N ASN A 133 10.67 2.92 9.39
CA ASN A 133 11.93 2.38 9.93
C ASN A 133 11.71 1.23 10.93
N ASN A 134 10.47 1.00 11.35
CA ASN A 134 10.07 -0.08 12.26
C ASN A 134 8.69 -0.61 11.87
N LEU A 135 8.35 -1.79 12.38
CA LEU A 135 7.09 -2.47 12.05
C LEU A 135 5.84 -1.69 12.51
N LEU A 136 5.91 -0.93 13.60
CA LEU A 136 4.76 -0.19 14.13
C LEU A 136 4.45 1.07 13.30
N GLN A 137 5.47 1.78 12.82
CA GLN A 137 5.29 2.87 11.84
C GLN A 137 4.75 2.32 10.51
N LEU A 138 5.21 1.15 10.07
CA LEU A 138 4.66 0.47 8.90
C LEU A 138 3.18 0.17 9.14
N PHE A 139 2.82 -0.39 10.30
CA PHE A 139 1.44 -0.67 10.70
C PHE A 139 0.57 0.60 10.78
N PHE A 140 1.11 1.73 11.23
CA PHE A 140 0.41 3.02 11.19
C PHE A 140 0.04 3.42 9.76
N GLY A 141 0.99 3.36 8.83
CA GLY A 141 0.72 3.61 7.42
C GLY A 141 -0.27 2.59 6.82
N TRP A 142 -0.15 1.34 7.23
CA TRP A 142 -0.99 0.19 6.81
C TRP A 142 -2.46 0.35 7.18
N GLU A 143 -2.71 0.77 8.42
CA GLU A 143 -4.02 1.12 8.94
C GLU A 143 -4.55 2.39 8.28
N GLY A 144 -3.69 3.40 8.09
CA GLY A 144 -4.02 4.63 7.38
C GLY A 144 -4.51 4.38 5.96
N VAL A 145 -3.81 3.56 5.17
CA VAL A 145 -4.27 3.21 3.82
C VAL A 145 -5.57 2.40 3.86
N GLY A 146 -5.77 1.52 4.84
CA GLY A 146 -7.02 0.77 5.00
C GLY A 146 -8.23 1.63 5.36
N LEU A 147 -8.04 2.60 6.26
CA LEU A 147 -9.09 3.52 6.66
C LEU A 147 -9.47 4.47 5.52
N VAL A 148 -8.48 5.05 4.85
CA VAL A 148 -8.77 6.03 3.80
C VAL A 148 -9.27 5.34 2.53
N SER A 149 -8.89 4.09 2.24
CA SER A 149 -9.51 3.32 1.17
C SER A 149 -11.00 3.05 1.43
N TYR A 150 -11.39 2.75 2.68
CA TYR A 150 -12.80 2.66 3.06
C TYR A 150 -13.57 3.96 2.75
N LEU A 151 -13.00 5.12 3.10
CA LEU A 151 -13.61 6.43 2.82
C LEU A 151 -13.70 6.73 1.31
N LEU A 152 -12.71 6.30 0.52
CA LEU A 152 -12.66 6.53 -0.92
C LEU A 152 -13.57 5.57 -1.71
N ILE A 153 -13.66 4.29 -1.33
CA ILE A 153 -14.59 3.33 -1.92
C ILE A 153 -16.03 3.75 -1.62
N GLY A 154 -16.31 4.12 -0.36
CA GLY A 154 -17.60 4.62 0.09
C GLY A 154 -17.84 6.11 -0.19
N TYR A 155 -17.12 6.72 -1.16
CA TYR A 155 -17.22 8.16 -1.40
C TYR A 155 -18.65 8.62 -1.73
N TRP A 156 -19.35 7.84 -2.57
CA TRP A 156 -20.78 8.02 -2.87
C TRP A 156 -21.65 7.26 -1.85
N TYR A 157 -21.55 7.68 -0.59
CA TYR A 157 -22.22 7.07 0.56
C TYR A 157 -23.76 7.03 0.50
N GLU A 158 -24.38 7.73 -0.44
CA GLU A 158 -25.83 7.64 -0.70
C GLU A 158 -26.20 6.34 -1.44
N ARG A 159 -25.24 5.68 -2.12
CA ARG A 159 -25.44 4.41 -2.82
C ARG A 159 -25.24 3.23 -1.86
N PRO A 160 -26.26 2.38 -1.63
CA PRO A 160 -26.12 1.21 -0.75
C PRO A 160 -25.03 0.23 -1.20
N ALA A 161 -24.87 0.04 -2.51
CA ALA A 161 -23.83 -0.82 -3.09
C ALA A 161 -22.41 -0.33 -2.74
N ALA A 162 -22.15 0.97 -2.84
CA ALA A 162 -20.84 1.55 -2.51
C ALA A 162 -20.51 1.41 -1.01
N ASN A 163 -21.50 1.58 -0.14
CA ASN A 163 -21.32 1.36 1.30
C ASN A 163 -21.04 -0.12 1.63
N ALA A 164 -21.79 -1.04 1.02
CA ALA A 164 -21.57 -2.47 1.21
C ALA A 164 -20.18 -2.89 0.73
N ALA A 165 -19.74 -2.40 -0.43
CA ALA A 165 -18.40 -2.62 -0.96
C ALA A 165 -17.31 -2.06 -0.04
N ALA A 166 -17.47 -0.83 0.46
CA ALA A 166 -16.55 -0.22 1.39
C ALA A 166 -16.42 -1.03 2.69
N ILE A 167 -17.55 -1.42 3.30
CA ILE A 167 -17.56 -2.25 4.52
C ILE A 167 -16.89 -3.60 4.27
N LYS A 168 -17.21 -4.28 3.16
CA LYS A 168 -16.56 -5.54 2.79
C LYS A 168 -15.06 -5.38 2.67
N ALA A 169 -14.60 -4.34 1.97
CA ALA A 169 -13.17 -4.05 1.86
C ALA A 169 -12.54 -3.80 3.23
N PHE A 170 -13.17 -3.00 4.09
CA PHE A 170 -12.63 -2.72 5.41
C PHE A 170 -12.52 -3.98 6.28
N ILE A 171 -13.56 -4.82 6.31
CA ILE A 171 -13.59 -6.05 7.12
C ILE A 171 -12.55 -7.06 6.61
N VAL A 172 -12.50 -7.34 5.31
CA VAL A 172 -11.58 -8.35 4.76
C VAL A 172 -10.13 -7.92 4.98
N ASN A 173 -9.82 -6.63 4.81
CA ASN A 173 -8.49 -6.11 5.15
C ASN A 173 -8.21 -6.22 6.64
N ARG A 174 -9.18 -5.88 7.50
CA ARG A 174 -9.02 -5.98 8.96
C ARG A 174 -8.67 -7.39 9.43
N VAL A 175 -9.25 -8.41 8.81
CA VAL A 175 -8.91 -9.82 9.11
C VAL A 175 -7.43 -10.10 8.84
N GLY A 176 -6.89 -9.61 7.72
CA GLY A 176 -5.45 -9.68 7.45
C GLY A 176 -4.62 -8.87 8.44
N ASP A 177 -5.10 -7.67 8.77
CA ASP A 177 -4.42 -6.73 9.68
C ASP A 177 -4.27 -7.32 11.11
N ILE A 178 -5.18 -8.21 11.54
CA ILE A 178 -5.03 -8.98 12.79
C ILE A 178 -3.82 -9.92 12.72
N GLY A 179 -3.67 -10.67 11.62
CA GLY A 179 -2.50 -11.53 11.42
C GLY A 179 -1.21 -10.73 11.45
N PHE A 180 -1.21 -9.56 10.82
CA PHE A 180 -0.07 -8.65 10.85
C PHE A 180 0.24 -8.17 12.27
N ALA A 181 -0.76 -7.68 13.01
CA ALA A 181 -0.59 -7.19 14.38
C ALA A 181 -0.05 -8.28 15.33
N VAL A 182 -0.53 -9.51 15.21
CA VAL A 182 -0.02 -10.65 15.97
C VAL A 182 1.43 -10.95 15.56
N GLY A 183 1.76 -10.88 14.27
CA GLY A 183 3.15 -11.04 13.78
C GLY A 183 4.10 -9.98 14.34
N ILE A 184 3.66 -8.72 14.43
CA ILE A 184 4.45 -7.64 15.07
C ILE A 184 4.64 -7.93 16.56
N ALA A 185 3.59 -8.34 17.27
CA ALA A 185 3.66 -8.66 18.69
C ALA A 185 4.64 -9.81 18.95
N LEU A 186 4.57 -10.90 18.18
CA LEU A 186 5.51 -12.03 18.31
C LEU A 186 6.94 -11.63 17.96
N THR A 187 7.13 -10.78 16.94
CA THR A 187 8.46 -10.25 16.62
C THR A 187 9.04 -9.50 17.81
N TYR A 188 8.25 -8.64 18.45
CA TYR A 188 8.68 -7.94 19.67
C TYR A 188 8.99 -8.89 20.82
N PHE A 189 8.18 -9.94 21.03
CA PHE A 189 8.43 -10.90 22.11
C PHE A 189 9.73 -11.69 21.94
N VAL A 190 10.16 -11.94 20.71
CA VAL A 190 11.36 -12.75 20.39
C VAL A 190 12.60 -11.86 20.33
N PHE A 191 12.54 -10.80 19.53
CA PHE A 191 13.68 -9.95 19.25
C PHE A 191 13.84 -8.80 20.27
N HIS A 192 12.85 -8.60 21.14
CA HIS A 192 12.76 -7.45 22.06
C HIS A 192 12.80 -6.08 21.37
N THR A 193 12.54 -6.05 20.06
CA THR A 193 12.56 -4.87 19.22
C THR A 193 11.58 -5.02 18.06
N ILE A 194 11.19 -3.88 17.49
CA ILE A 194 10.42 -3.80 16.25
C ILE A 194 11.13 -2.99 15.18
N SER A 195 12.37 -2.58 15.45
CA SER A 195 13.26 -1.89 14.51
C SER A 195 13.77 -2.87 13.46
N PHE A 196 13.70 -2.49 12.19
CA PHE A 196 14.10 -3.38 11.11
C PHE A 196 15.57 -3.81 11.20
N ASP A 197 16.49 -2.88 11.48
CA ASP A 197 17.92 -3.17 11.46
C ASP A 197 18.31 -4.13 12.59
N GLU A 198 17.71 -3.99 13.77
CA GLU A 198 17.92 -4.88 14.91
C GLU A 198 17.29 -6.26 14.68
N ILE A 199 16.07 -6.32 14.13
CA ILE A 199 15.44 -7.58 13.74
C ILE A 199 16.36 -8.32 12.76
N PHE A 200 16.82 -7.65 11.70
CA PHE A 200 17.64 -8.27 10.65
C PHE A 200 18.98 -8.76 11.19
N ALA A 201 19.60 -8.02 12.12
CA ALA A 201 20.82 -8.45 12.79
C ALA A 201 20.60 -9.67 13.71
N GLY A 202 19.42 -9.80 14.33
CA GLY A 202 19.07 -10.89 15.23
C GLY A 202 18.59 -12.17 14.55
N VAL A 203 18.30 -12.17 13.25
CA VAL A 203 17.66 -13.32 12.56
C VAL A 203 18.41 -14.63 12.79
N THR A 204 19.74 -14.61 12.67
CA THR A 204 20.58 -15.81 12.82
C THR A 204 20.59 -16.36 14.24
N ALA A 205 20.42 -15.50 15.26
CA ALA A 205 20.40 -15.91 16.65
C ALA A 205 19.14 -16.71 17.01
N HIS A 206 18.00 -16.36 16.39
CA HIS A 206 16.70 -17.01 16.64
C HIS A 206 16.35 -18.11 15.64
N ALA A 207 17.25 -18.48 14.73
CA ALA A 207 16.98 -19.45 13.67
C ALA A 207 16.71 -20.88 14.19
N SER A 208 17.20 -21.21 15.38
CA SER A 208 17.01 -22.52 16.03
C SER A 208 15.95 -22.51 17.14
N GLU A 209 15.22 -21.40 17.31
CA GLU A 209 14.18 -21.30 18.33
C GLU A 209 12.84 -21.86 17.86
N TYR A 210 12.09 -22.46 18.79
CA TYR A 210 10.80 -23.08 18.54
C TYR A 210 9.75 -22.64 19.56
N TYR A 211 8.54 -22.41 19.07
CA TYR A 211 7.34 -22.30 19.89
C TYR A 211 6.70 -23.66 20.09
N ASN A 212 6.35 -23.98 21.34
CA ASN A 212 5.56 -25.16 21.65
C ASN A 212 4.09 -24.75 21.78
N LEU A 213 3.26 -25.17 20.82
CA LEU A 213 1.83 -24.90 20.79
C LEU A 213 1.07 -26.21 20.57
N PHE A 214 0.04 -26.48 21.39
CA PHE A 214 -0.79 -27.69 21.29
C PHE A 214 0.00 -29.01 21.25
N GLY A 215 1.14 -29.09 21.94
CA GLY A 215 1.99 -30.28 21.97
C GLY A 215 2.84 -30.49 20.72
N SER A 216 2.89 -29.52 19.80
CA SER A 216 3.77 -29.51 18.62
C SER A 216 4.72 -28.32 18.67
N SER A 217 5.92 -28.48 18.10
CA SER A 217 6.95 -27.44 18.04
C SER A 217 6.98 -26.81 16.65
N PHE A 218 6.97 -25.48 16.59
CA PHE A 218 6.99 -24.70 15.35
C PHE A 218 8.18 -23.73 15.36
N PRO A 219 8.99 -23.65 14.30
CA PRO A 219 10.09 -22.68 14.25
C PRO A 219 9.57 -21.25 14.36
N VAL A 220 10.19 -20.44 15.22
CA VAL A 220 9.73 -19.09 15.56
C VAL A 220 9.66 -18.17 14.33
N LEU A 221 10.70 -18.18 13.50
CA LEU A 221 10.79 -17.34 12.31
C LEU A 221 9.72 -17.68 11.26
N GLU A 222 9.36 -18.96 11.14
CA GLU A 222 8.31 -19.42 10.22
C GLU A 222 6.94 -18.89 10.65
N VAL A 223 6.63 -18.98 11.94
CA VAL A 223 5.38 -18.46 12.49
C VAL A 223 5.27 -16.95 12.28
N ILE A 224 6.34 -16.21 12.57
CA ILE A 224 6.38 -14.75 12.34
C ILE A 224 6.21 -14.47 10.84
N GLY A 225 6.98 -15.11 9.97
CA GLY A 225 6.91 -14.92 8.52
C GLY A 225 5.52 -15.15 7.94
N ILE A 226 4.84 -16.23 8.36
CA ILE A 226 3.48 -16.55 7.94
C ILE A 226 2.47 -15.50 8.44
N LEU A 227 2.57 -15.05 9.70
CA LEU A 227 1.66 -14.05 10.25
C LEU A 227 1.80 -12.69 9.57
N LEU A 228 3.05 -12.25 9.31
CA LEU A 228 3.31 -11.05 8.52
C LEU A 228 2.75 -11.20 7.10
N PHE A 229 2.89 -12.39 6.50
CA PHE A 229 2.33 -12.69 5.18
C PHE A 229 0.79 -12.68 5.17
N VAL A 230 0.10 -13.14 6.22
CA VAL A 230 -1.37 -13.04 6.32
C VAL A 230 -1.84 -11.58 6.21
N GLY A 231 -1.08 -10.64 6.81
CA GLY A 231 -1.25 -9.22 6.58
C GLY A 231 -1.16 -8.85 5.10
N ALA A 232 -0.03 -9.17 4.47
CA ALA A 232 0.22 -8.91 3.05
C ALA A 232 -0.86 -9.53 2.14
N MET A 233 -1.33 -10.74 2.46
CA MET A 233 -2.37 -11.47 1.76
C MET A 233 -3.69 -10.67 1.71
N GLY A 234 -4.06 -10.04 2.83
CA GLY A 234 -5.23 -9.19 2.94
C GLY A 234 -5.15 -7.93 2.08
N LYS A 235 -4.12 -7.09 2.28
CA LYS A 235 -3.97 -5.80 1.56
C LYS A 235 -3.72 -5.98 0.06
N SER A 236 -3.06 -7.05 -0.34
CA SER A 236 -2.76 -7.33 -1.74
C SER A 236 -3.76 -8.27 -2.40
N ALA A 237 -4.93 -8.48 -1.77
CA ALA A 237 -6.05 -9.23 -2.33
C ALA A 237 -5.62 -10.57 -2.93
N GLN A 238 -4.80 -11.32 -2.20
CA GLN A 238 -4.38 -12.65 -2.61
C GLN A 238 -5.52 -13.66 -2.37
N LEU A 239 -5.37 -14.89 -2.86
CA LEU A 239 -6.37 -15.95 -2.73
C LEU A 239 -6.88 -16.06 -1.26
N PHE A 240 -8.15 -16.43 -1.10
CA PHE A 240 -8.94 -16.38 0.15
C PHE A 240 -9.32 -14.99 0.67
N LEU A 241 -8.47 -13.97 0.50
CA LEU A 241 -8.76 -12.58 0.91
C LEU A 241 -8.95 -11.61 -0.28
N HIS A 242 -9.07 -12.12 -1.50
CA HIS A 242 -9.18 -11.32 -2.74
C HIS A 242 -10.56 -10.69 -2.95
N THR A 243 -11.60 -11.17 -2.26
CA THR A 243 -13.01 -10.91 -2.61
C THR A 243 -13.44 -9.44 -2.50
N TRP A 244 -12.66 -8.61 -1.81
CA TRP A 244 -12.97 -7.18 -1.70
C TRP A 244 -12.53 -6.36 -2.91
N LEU A 245 -11.54 -6.84 -3.67
CA LEU A 245 -10.85 -6.04 -4.68
C LEU A 245 -11.75 -5.70 -5.88
N ALA A 246 -12.54 -6.68 -6.35
CA ALA A 246 -13.46 -6.47 -7.47
C ALA A 246 -14.65 -5.58 -7.06
N ASP A 247 -15.14 -5.72 -5.83
CA ASP A 247 -16.27 -4.92 -5.32
C ASP A 247 -15.85 -3.47 -5.02
N ALA A 248 -14.57 -3.24 -4.72
CA ALA A 248 -14.02 -1.89 -4.56
C ALA A 248 -14.13 -1.02 -5.84
N MET A 249 -14.51 -1.60 -6.98
CA MET A 249 -14.82 -0.88 -8.21
C MET A 249 -16.07 0.00 -8.13
N GLU A 250 -16.85 -0.04 -7.05
CA GLU A 250 -17.91 0.96 -6.80
C GLU A 250 -17.37 2.39 -6.58
N GLY A 251 -16.11 2.52 -6.17
CA GLY A 251 -15.47 3.82 -5.98
C GLY A 251 -15.22 4.57 -7.31
N PRO A 252 -15.01 5.89 -7.26
CA PRO A 252 -14.66 6.67 -8.45
C PRO A 252 -13.42 6.09 -9.16
N THR A 253 -13.38 6.11 -10.48
CA THR A 253 -12.29 5.47 -11.24
C THR A 253 -10.87 5.98 -10.89
N PRO A 254 -10.63 7.26 -10.55
CA PRO A 254 -9.32 7.68 -10.07
C PRO A 254 -8.91 7.03 -8.72
N VAL A 255 -9.88 6.65 -7.87
CA VAL A 255 -9.64 5.85 -6.66
C VAL A 255 -9.18 4.46 -7.03
N SER A 256 -9.86 3.82 -7.98
CA SER A 256 -9.48 2.50 -8.49
C SER A 256 -8.06 2.55 -9.07
N ALA A 257 -7.71 3.59 -9.84
CA ALA A 257 -6.34 3.78 -10.32
C ALA A 257 -5.33 3.86 -9.17
N LEU A 258 -5.62 4.63 -8.12
CA LEU A 258 -4.67 4.85 -7.03
C LEU A 258 -4.49 3.60 -6.15
N ILE A 259 -5.60 3.00 -5.70
CA ILE A 259 -5.62 1.82 -4.82
C ILE A 259 -4.98 0.60 -5.50
N HIS A 260 -5.30 0.38 -6.78
CA HIS A 260 -4.97 -0.87 -7.49
C HIS A 260 -3.66 -0.80 -8.27
N ALA A 261 -3.11 0.39 -8.53
CA ALA A 261 -1.85 0.52 -9.26
C ALA A 261 -0.65 0.71 -8.33
N ALA A 262 -0.69 1.75 -7.49
CA ALA A 262 0.53 2.28 -6.85
C ALA A 262 0.61 2.06 -5.33
N THR A 263 -0.50 1.75 -4.65
CA THR A 263 -0.58 1.95 -3.19
C THR A 263 -0.97 0.70 -2.40
N MET A 264 -2.25 0.52 -2.06
CA MET A 264 -2.73 -0.45 -1.08
C MET A 264 -2.32 -1.87 -1.43
N VAL A 265 -2.51 -2.27 -2.70
CA VAL A 265 -2.13 -3.60 -3.12
C VAL A 265 -0.63 -3.80 -3.25
N ALA A 266 0.13 -2.73 -3.46
CA ALA A 266 1.59 -2.76 -3.49
C ALA A 266 2.20 -2.90 -2.07
N ALA A 267 1.49 -2.48 -1.03
CA ALA A 267 1.95 -2.52 0.36
C ALA A 267 2.32 -3.94 0.83
N GLY A 268 1.55 -4.97 0.46
CA GLY A 268 1.86 -6.35 0.84
C GLY A 268 3.12 -6.90 0.18
N VAL A 269 3.32 -6.65 -1.12
CA VAL A 269 4.55 -7.02 -1.82
C VAL A 269 5.75 -6.27 -1.22
N PHE A 270 5.58 -4.97 -0.92
CA PHE A 270 6.61 -4.17 -0.25
C PHE A 270 6.97 -4.74 1.13
N LEU A 271 5.99 -5.15 1.94
CA LEU A 271 6.22 -5.78 3.25
C LEU A 271 7.06 -7.06 3.11
N VAL A 272 6.71 -7.94 2.17
CA VAL A 272 7.46 -9.17 1.90
C VAL A 272 8.89 -8.86 1.45
N ALA A 273 9.08 -7.89 0.54
CA ALA A 273 10.41 -7.48 0.11
C ALA A 273 11.24 -6.84 1.24
N ARG A 274 10.60 -6.00 2.07
CA ARG A 274 11.22 -5.34 3.23
C ARG A 274 11.67 -6.34 4.27
N MET A 275 10.86 -7.37 4.52
CA MET A 275 11.15 -8.44 5.48
C MET A 275 11.94 -9.60 4.87
N SER A 276 12.51 -9.43 3.67
CA SER A 276 13.30 -10.46 3.00
C SER A 276 14.45 -11.03 3.84
N PRO A 277 15.18 -10.28 4.70
CA PRO A 277 16.21 -10.87 5.55
C PRO A 277 15.65 -11.91 6.55
N LEU A 278 14.44 -11.66 7.08
CA LEU A 278 13.75 -12.61 7.97
C LEU A 278 13.17 -13.78 7.18
N LEU A 279 12.50 -13.51 6.05
CA LEU A 279 11.85 -14.55 5.25
C LEU A 279 12.84 -15.52 4.60
N ASN A 280 14.05 -15.07 4.26
CA ASN A 280 15.11 -15.96 3.77
C ASN A 280 15.55 -17.01 4.81
N ALA A 281 15.30 -16.77 6.10
CA ALA A 281 15.52 -17.72 7.18
C ALA A 281 14.25 -18.55 7.52
N ALA A 282 13.17 -18.38 6.76
CA ALA A 282 11.87 -19.03 6.95
C ALA A 282 11.39 -19.67 5.62
N PRO A 283 12.03 -20.78 5.17
CA PRO A 283 11.71 -21.43 3.91
C PRO A 283 10.25 -21.88 3.78
N VAL A 284 9.60 -22.35 4.85
CA VAL A 284 8.19 -22.78 4.79
C VAL A 284 7.27 -21.58 4.55
N ALA A 285 7.55 -20.43 5.19
CA ALA A 285 6.83 -19.20 4.93
C ALA A 285 6.97 -18.77 3.46
N LEU A 286 8.18 -18.84 2.89
CA LEU A 286 8.42 -18.56 1.47
C LEU A 286 7.70 -19.52 0.52
N GLU A 287 7.63 -20.81 0.85
CA GLU A 287 6.82 -21.78 0.10
C GLU A 287 5.33 -21.41 0.12
N VAL A 288 4.80 -21.00 1.29
CA VAL A 288 3.41 -20.52 1.41
C VAL A 288 3.21 -19.28 0.54
N VAL A 289 4.12 -18.30 0.56
CA VAL A 289 4.06 -17.12 -0.31
C VAL A 289 4.03 -17.52 -1.79
N THR A 290 4.90 -18.46 -2.18
CA THR A 290 5.02 -18.98 -3.54
C THR A 290 3.72 -19.63 -4.02
N VAL A 291 3.17 -20.55 -3.22
CA VAL A 291 1.96 -21.31 -3.56
C VAL A 291 0.74 -20.40 -3.65
N ILE A 292 0.57 -19.50 -2.69
CA ILE A 292 -0.53 -18.54 -2.69
C ILE A 292 -0.41 -17.57 -3.86
N GLY A 293 0.79 -17.03 -4.13
CA GLY A 293 1.02 -16.14 -5.26
C GLY A 293 0.70 -16.80 -6.60
N ALA A 294 1.25 -18.00 -6.85
CA ALA A 294 0.99 -18.76 -8.08
C ALA A 294 -0.50 -19.11 -8.26
N SER A 295 -1.15 -19.57 -7.20
CA SER A 295 -2.57 -19.92 -7.22
C SER A 295 -3.45 -18.69 -7.46
N THR A 296 -3.11 -17.55 -6.85
CA THR A 296 -3.78 -16.26 -7.08
C THR A 296 -3.64 -15.82 -8.53
N ALA A 297 -2.44 -15.92 -9.10
CA ALA A 297 -2.16 -15.52 -10.48
C ALA A 297 -3.07 -16.26 -11.47
N LEU A 298 -3.14 -17.59 -11.34
CA LEU A 298 -3.97 -18.45 -12.19
C LEU A 298 -5.47 -18.23 -11.97
N PHE A 299 -5.90 -18.24 -10.70
CA PHE A 299 -7.30 -18.07 -10.34
C PHE A 299 -7.84 -16.71 -10.81
N ALA A 300 -7.18 -15.62 -10.48
CA ALA A 300 -7.64 -14.28 -10.84
C ALA A 300 -7.61 -14.04 -12.35
N GLY A 301 -6.62 -14.60 -13.06
CA GLY A 301 -6.56 -14.53 -14.52
C GLY A 301 -7.77 -15.20 -15.18
N THR A 302 -8.12 -16.41 -14.76
CA THR A 302 -9.28 -17.15 -15.31
C THR A 302 -10.61 -16.47 -14.99
N VAL A 303 -10.78 -15.94 -13.78
CA VAL A 303 -11.98 -15.17 -13.40
C VAL A 303 -12.10 -13.87 -14.20
N GLY A 304 -10.97 -13.19 -14.46
CA GLY A 304 -10.93 -11.96 -15.25
C GLY A 304 -11.40 -12.16 -16.70
N CYS A 305 -11.16 -13.33 -17.30
CA CYS A 305 -11.59 -13.64 -18.67
C CYS A 305 -13.11 -13.76 -18.85
N VAL A 306 -13.86 -13.93 -17.76
CA VAL A 306 -15.33 -14.10 -17.79
C VAL A 306 -16.07 -12.96 -17.10
N GLN A 307 -15.37 -11.85 -16.82
CA GLN A 307 -16.02 -10.61 -16.35
C GLN A 307 -16.51 -9.80 -17.55
N ASN A 308 -17.70 -9.20 -17.42
CA ASN A 308 -18.27 -8.30 -18.42
C ASN A 308 -18.05 -6.81 -18.06
N ASP A 309 -17.77 -6.50 -16.80
CA ASP A 309 -17.52 -5.12 -16.35
C ASP A 309 -16.05 -4.74 -16.56
N ILE A 310 -15.80 -3.65 -17.29
CA ILE A 310 -14.44 -3.20 -17.63
C ILE A 310 -13.54 -2.96 -16.40
N LYS A 311 -14.10 -2.40 -15.32
CA LYS A 311 -13.33 -2.12 -14.09
C LYS A 311 -13.01 -3.42 -13.35
N ARG A 312 -13.95 -4.36 -13.30
CA ARG A 312 -13.74 -5.68 -12.67
C ARG A 312 -12.73 -6.51 -13.45
N ILE A 313 -12.73 -6.48 -14.78
CA ILE A 313 -11.68 -7.11 -15.61
C ILE A 313 -10.30 -6.58 -15.20
N ILE A 314 -10.15 -5.25 -15.11
CA ILE A 314 -8.87 -4.63 -14.74
C ILE A 314 -8.50 -4.99 -13.29
N ALA A 315 -9.46 -5.05 -12.36
CA ALA A 315 -9.23 -5.42 -10.97
C ALA A 315 -8.75 -6.88 -10.82
N TYR A 316 -9.37 -7.83 -11.50
CA TYR A 316 -8.90 -9.24 -11.49
C TYR A 316 -7.55 -9.39 -12.19
N SER A 317 -7.31 -8.63 -13.25
CA SER A 317 -5.98 -8.55 -13.84
C SER A 317 -4.95 -8.00 -12.84
N THR A 318 -5.29 -7.03 -11.99
CA THR A 318 -4.41 -6.57 -10.89
C THR A 318 -4.15 -7.68 -9.87
N CYS A 319 -5.19 -8.38 -9.42
CA CYS A 319 -5.05 -9.52 -8.50
C CYS A 319 -4.09 -10.58 -9.07
N SER A 320 -4.21 -10.89 -10.37
CA SER A 320 -3.33 -11.84 -11.05
C SER A 320 -1.87 -11.34 -11.11
N GLN A 321 -1.66 -10.07 -11.47
CA GLN A 321 -0.33 -9.46 -11.53
C GLN A 321 0.37 -9.41 -10.17
N LEU A 322 -0.37 -9.14 -9.10
CA LEU A 322 0.16 -9.22 -7.73
C LEU A 322 0.53 -10.67 -7.38
N GLY A 323 -0.29 -11.64 -7.80
CA GLY A 323 0.05 -13.06 -7.65
C GLY A 323 1.42 -13.41 -8.27
N TYR A 324 1.74 -12.87 -9.45
CA TYR A 324 3.09 -13.00 -10.03
C TYR A 324 4.18 -12.34 -9.19
N MET A 325 3.92 -11.18 -8.58
CA MET A 325 4.88 -10.52 -7.69
C MET A 325 5.14 -11.34 -6.42
N PHE A 326 4.10 -11.90 -5.81
CA PHE A 326 4.25 -12.79 -4.65
C PHE A 326 4.94 -14.10 -5.02
N LEU A 327 4.63 -14.68 -6.18
CA LEU A 327 5.37 -15.84 -6.69
C LEU A 327 6.88 -15.52 -6.81
N ALA A 328 7.24 -14.40 -7.43
CA ALA A 328 8.64 -14.00 -7.54
C ALA A 328 9.28 -13.77 -6.17
N ALA A 329 8.60 -13.07 -5.26
CA ALA A 329 9.10 -12.81 -3.91
C ALA A 329 9.24 -14.10 -3.06
N GLY A 330 8.30 -15.04 -3.19
CA GLY A 330 8.34 -16.35 -2.52
C GLY A 330 9.48 -17.23 -3.00
N LEU A 331 9.89 -17.09 -4.27
CA LEU A 331 11.10 -17.73 -4.82
C LEU A 331 12.40 -17.00 -4.44
N GLY A 332 12.34 -16.00 -3.56
CA GLY A 332 13.48 -15.16 -3.15
C GLY A 332 13.92 -14.14 -4.21
N ALA A 333 13.19 -13.99 -5.32
CA ALA A 333 13.48 -13.05 -6.39
C ALA A 333 12.87 -11.66 -6.12
N TYR A 334 13.15 -11.09 -4.96
CA TYR A 334 12.60 -9.79 -4.53
C TYR A 334 12.86 -8.62 -5.51
N PRO A 335 14.05 -8.49 -6.12
CA PRO A 335 14.27 -7.43 -7.13
C PRO A 335 13.35 -7.56 -8.34
N VAL A 336 13.05 -8.79 -8.77
CA VAL A 336 12.12 -9.04 -9.89
C VAL A 336 10.70 -8.67 -9.50
N ALA A 337 10.26 -9.05 -8.29
CA ALA A 337 8.95 -8.68 -7.76
C ALA A 337 8.79 -7.15 -7.69
N MET A 338 9.79 -6.43 -7.16
CA MET A 338 9.75 -4.98 -7.04
C MET A 338 9.83 -4.27 -8.40
N PHE A 339 10.65 -4.77 -9.33
CA PHE A 339 10.69 -4.24 -10.70
C PHE A 339 9.34 -4.38 -11.40
N HIS A 340 8.71 -5.56 -11.28
CA HIS A 340 7.38 -5.80 -11.83
C HIS A 340 6.32 -4.89 -11.19
N LEU A 341 6.38 -4.70 -9.87
CA LEU A 341 5.50 -3.79 -9.12
C LEU A 341 5.59 -2.34 -9.63
N ILE A 342 6.80 -1.84 -9.86
CA ILE A 342 7.01 -0.48 -10.37
C ILE A 342 6.40 -0.33 -11.77
N ASN A 343 6.67 -1.28 -12.68
CA ASN A 343 6.09 -1.27 -14.02
C ASN A 343 4.56 -1.35 -13.97
N HIS A 344 4.04 -2.23 -13.11
CA HIS A 344 2.61 -2.40 -12.86
C HIS A 344 1.92 -1.12 -12.43
N ALA A 345 2.53 -0.34 -11.55
CA ALA A 345 1.96 0.92 -11.14
C ALA A 345 1.70 1.86 -12.33
N PHE A 346 2.62 1.93 -13.30
CA PHE A 346 2.43 2.77 -14.48
C PHE A 346 1.35 2.23 -15.42
N PHE A 347 1.44 0.97 -15.83
CA PHE A 347 0.50 0.45 -16.83
C PHE A 347 -0.92 0.24 -16.25
N LYS A 348 -1.07 -0.07 -14.96
CA LYS A 348 -2.40 -0.14 -14.33
C LYS A 348 -3.02 1.21 -14.10
N ALA A 349 -2.24 2.21 -13.70
CA ALA A 349 -2.77 3.57 -13.63
C ALA A 349 -3.29 3.98 -15.01
N LEU A 350 -2.51 3.78 -16.07
CA LEU A 350 -2.94 4.05 -17.44
C LEU A 350 -4.25 3.33 -17.81
N LEU A 351 -4.35 2.02 -17.56
CA LEU A 351 -5.56 1.23 -17.86
C LEU A 351 -6.79 1.74 -17.12
N PHE A 352 -6.69 2.04 -15.82
CA PHE A 352 -7.83 2.56 -15.07
C PHE A 352 -8.23 3.97 -15.53
N LEU A 353 -7.28 4.86 -15.79
CA LEU A 353 -7.58 6.20 -16.28
C LEU A 353 -8.20 6.17 -17.69
N ALA A 354 -7.73 5.26 -18.55
CA ALA A 354 -8.32 5.02 -19.86
C ALA A 354 -9.75 4.46 -19.76
N ALA A 355 -9.98 3.45 -18.91
CA ALA A 355 -11.30 2.92 -18.65
C ALA A 355 -12.26 4.01 -18.13
N GLY A 356 -11.80 4.87 -17.22
CA GLY A 356 -12.60 6.00 -16.74
C GLY A 356 -12.98 6.98 -17.85
N SER A 357 -12.10 7.20 -18.83
CA SER A 357 -12.41 8.03 -20.00
C SER A 357 -13.44 7.37 -20.91
N VAL A 358 -13.37 6.05 -21.12
CA VAL A 358 -14.33 5.30 -21.93
C VAL A 358 -15.71 5.30 -21.28
N ILE A 359 -15.78 5.00 -19.97
CA ILE A 359 -17.03 5.01 -19.19
C ILE A 359 -17.70 6.38 -19.29
N HIS A 360 -16.94 7.47 -19.12
CA HIS A 360 -17.50 8.81 -19.22
C HIS A 360 -17.99 9.14 -20.64
N ALA A 361 -17.28 8.68 -21.68
CA ALA A 361 -17.69 8.84 -23.08
C ALA A 361 -18.95 8.02 -23.43
N MET A 362 -19.19 6.92 -22.73
CA MET A 362 -20.33 6.02 -22.92
C MET A 362 -21.48 6.28 -21.91
N SER A 363 -21.59 7.51 -21.39
CA SER A 363 -22.66 7.92 -20.46
C SER A 363 -22.75 7.04 -19.20
N ASP A 364 -21.59 6.73 -18.62
CA ASP A 364 -21.41 5.91 -17.42
C ASP A 364 -21.72 4.41 -17.59
N GLU A 365 -21.81 3.91 -18.82
CA GLU A 365 -21.88 2.47 -19.13
C GLU A 365 -20.54 1.76 -18.85
N GLN A 366 -20.60 0.60 -18.19
CA GLN A 366 -19.42 -0.17 -17.75
C GLN A 366 -19.37 -1.60 -18.30
N ASP A 367 -20.50 -2.11 -18.80
CA ASP A 367 -20.60 -3.41 -19.46
C ASP A 367 -20.02 -3.34 -20.89
N ILE A 368 -19.25 -4.35 -21.31
CA ILE A 368 -18.45 -4.33 -22.56
C ILE A 368 -19.17 -4.85 -23.81
#